data_AF-A0AA90ZW74-F1
#
_entry.id   AF-A0AA90ZW74-F1
#
_cell.length_a   1.000
_cell.length_b   1.000
_cell.length_c   1.000
_cell.angle_alpha   90.00
_cell.angle_beta   90.00
_cell.angle_gamma   90.00
#
_symmetry.space_group_name_H-M   'P 1'
#
loop_
_entity.id
_entity.type
_entity.pdbx_description
1 polymer ?
#
loop_
_entity_poly.entity_id
_entity_poly.type
_entity_poly.pdbx_seq_one_letter_code
_entity_poly.pdbx_strand_id
1 'polypeptide(L)'
;MKRYNIWNIIFHNSEVNKNIEDYKFQQSLVNSYECWLTKIGNANTLTECMALHKYTWRQGFKNTNLGPDKYGMFRAKDINFMTTNEVYIGGFNGLNILTIEEWEECKEELYDSEQTCYSFILSSYKEILKANIMDITDKAKILVEQYQQNNYKL
;
A
#
# COMPACT_ATOMS: atom_id res chain seq x y z
N MET A 1 7.12 41.21 -29.00
CA MET A 1 7.95 40.06 -29.45
C MET A 1 8.14 39.12 -28.28
N LYS A 2 7.46 37.96 -28.26
CA LYS A 2 7.76 36.92 -27.28
C LYS A 2 9.11 36.31 -27.67
N ARG A 3 10.16 36.52 -26.86
CA ARG A 3 11.44 35.84 -27.05
C ARG A 3 11.20 34.35 -26.89
N TYR A 4 11.33 33.60 -27.97
CA TYR A 4 11.51 32.15 -27.94
C TYR A 4 12.83 31.86 -27.22
N ASN A 5 12.75 31.77 -25.89
CA ASN A 5 13.87 31.42 -25.04
C ASN A 5 13.97 29.88 -24.99
N ILE A 6 15.12 29.34 -25.38
CA ILE A 6 15.37 27.89 -25.37
C ILE A 6 15.12 27.28 -23.98
N TRP A 7 15.35 28.04 -22.92
CA TRP A 7 15.05 27.63 -21.55
C TRP A 7 13.56 27.40 -21.33
N ASN A 8 12.68 28.25 -21.88
CA ASN A 8 11.24 28.08 -21.74
C ASN A 8 10.75 26.80 -22.41
N ILE A 9 11.36 26.43 -23.55
CA ILE A 9 11.05 25.18 -24.26
C ILE A 9 11.54 23.97 -23.43
N ILE A 10 12.77 24.04 -22.91
CA ILE A 10 13.35 22.97 -22.08
C ILE A 10 12.54 22.75 -20.80
N PHE A 11 12.21 23.82 -20.07
CA PHE A 11 11.42 23.72 -18.84
C PHE A 11 10.01 23.21 -19.10
N HIS A 12 9.35 23.71 -20.15
CA HIS A 12 8.01 23.24 -20.53
C HIS A 12 8.02 21.75 -20.91
N ASN A 13 8.98 21.31 -21.72
CA ASN A 13 9.10 19.90 -22.08
C ASN A 13 9.39 19.01 -20.86
N SER A 14 10.22 19.48 -19.92
CA SER A 14 10.49 18.73 -18.68
C SER A 14 9.24 18.59 -17.82
N GLU A 15 8.41 19.63 -17.72
CA GLU A 15 7.16 19.60 -16.97
C GLU A 15 6.13 18.67 -17.62
N VAL A 16 5.96 18.77 -18.95
CA VAL A 16 5.08 17.88 -19.73
C VAL A 16 5.50 16.41 -19.58
N ASN A 17 6.80 16.12 -19.68
CA ASN A 17 7.30 14.75 -19.50
C ASN A 17 7.04 14.20 -18.10
N LYS A 18 7.22 15.02 -17.05
CA LYS A 18 6.89 14.62 -15.68
C LYS A 18 5.41 14.31 -15.51
N ASN A 19 4.53 15.13 -16.10
CA ASN A 19 3.08 14.90 -16.03
C ASN A 19 2.68 13.63 -16.79
N ILE A 20 3.32 13.32 -17.92
CA ILE A 20 3.10 12.07 -18.67
C ILE A 20 3.57 10.86 -17.86
N GLU A 21 4.73 10.95 -17.20
CA GLU A 21 5.25 9.89 -16.34
C GLU A 21 4.35 9.64 -15.13
N ASP A 22 3.91 10.70 -14.45
CA ASP A 22 2.96 10.58 -13.35
C ASP A 22 1.62 10.02 -13.83
N TYR A 23 1.09 10.49 -14.97
CA TYR A 23 -0.12 9.92 -15.58
C TYR A 23 0.01 8.40 -15.79
N LYS A 24 1.11 7.94 -16.40
CA LYS A 24 1.36 6.50 -16.60
C LYS A 24 1.43 5.74 -15.27
N PHE A 25 2.07 6.32 -14.26
CA PHE A 25 2.14 5.74 -12.93
C PHE A 25 0.76 5.64 -12.28
N GLN A 26 -0.01 6.72 -12.21
CA GLN A 26 -1.38 6.72 -11.65
C GLN A 26 -2.28 5.73 -12.40
N GLN A 27 -2.22 5.71 -13.73
CA GLN A 27 -2.96 4.77 -14.56
C GLN A 27 -2.57 3.31 -14.25
N SER A 28 -1.30 3.03 -13.97
CA SER A 28 -0.84 1.68 -13.59
C SER A 28 -1.42 1.22 -12.24
N LEU A 29 -1.59 2.13 -11.28
CA LEU A 29 -2.24 1.84 -10.00
C LEU A 29 -3.71 1.48 -10.23
N VAL A 30 -4.43 2.30 -11.01
CA VAL A 30 -5.84 2.09 -11.37
C VAL A 30 -6.05 0.80 -12.16
N ASN A 31 -5.09 0.39 -12.98
CA ASN A 31 -5.22 -0.84 -13.78
C ASN A 31 -4.93 -2.12 -12.97
N SER A 32 -4.26 -2.01 -11.82
CA SER A 32 -3.76 -3.19 -11.09
C SER A 32 -4.40 -3.41 -9.72
N TYR A 33 -5.13 -2.43 -9.17
CA TYR A 33 -5.64 -2.49 -7.79
C TYR A 33 -6.52 -3.71 -7.50
N GLU A 34 -7.45 -4.07 -8.40
CA GLU A 34 -8.36 -5.22 -8.19
C GLU A 34 -7.61 -6.53 -8.03
N CYS A 35 -6.56 -6.74 -8.84
CA CYS A 35 -5.70 -7.91 -8.72
C CYS A 35 -5.06 -8.02 -7.33
N TRP A 36 -4.62 -6.88 -6.77
CA TRP A 36 -4.05 -6.84 -5.42
C TRP A 36 -5.09 -7.08 -4.34
N LEU A 37 -6.29 -6.51 -4.46
CA LEU A 37 -7.40 -6.75 -3.53
C LEU A 37 -7.77 -8.24 -3.49
N THR A 38 -7.85 -8.91 -4.64
CA THR A 38 -8.09 -10.35 -4.71
C THR A 38 -6.98 -11.15 -4.04
N LYS A 39 -5.72 -10.85 -4.33
CA LYS A 39 -4.57 -11.54 -3.71
C LYS A 39 -4.56 -11.39 -2.19
N ILE A 40 -4.85 -10.20 -1.66
CA ILE A 40 -4.93 -9.94 -0.22
C ILE A 40 -6.11 -10.67 0.41
N GLY A 41 -7.28 -10.67 -0.25
CA GLY A 41 -8.44 -11.44 0.22
C GLY A 41 -8.13 -12.93 0.41
N ASN A 42 -7.36 -13.50 -0.52
CA ASN A 42 -7.00 -14.91 -0.56
C ASN A 42 -5.78 -15.30 0.30
N ALA A 43 -5.11 -14.35 0.96
CA ALA A 43 -3.98 -14.68 1.83
C ALA A 43 -4.46 -15.50 3.05
N ASN A 44 -3.75 -16.53 3.46
CA ASN A 44 -4.15 -17.41 4.56
C ASN A 44 -3.26 -17.26 5.80
N THR A 45 -2.16 -16.51 5.69
CA THR A 45 -1.22 -16.30 6.79
C THR A 45 -0.80 -14.84 6.91
N LEU A 46 -0.34 -14.46 8.11
CA LEU A 46 0.23 -13.13 8.34
C LEU A 46 1.50 -12.93 7.53
N THR A 47 2.30 -13.99 7.38
CA THR A 47 3.48 -14.00 6.50
C THR A 47 3.13 -13.72 5.04
N GLU A 48 2.03 -14.30 4.52
CA GLU A 48 1.53 -13.98 3.18
C GLU A 48 1.06 -12.54 3.05
N CYS A 49 0.32 -12.03 4.05
CA CYS A 49 -0.05 -10.61 4.10
C CYS A 49 1.16 -9.68 4.11
N MET A 50 2.20 -10.01 4.89
CA MET A 50 3.45 -9.26 4.92
C MET A 50 4.15 -9.29 3.55
N ALA A 51 4.20 -10.44 2.88
CA ALA A 51 4.77 -10.54 1.54
C ALA A 51 3.99 -9.68 0.53
N LEU A 52 2.65 -9.73 0.56
CA LEU A 52 1.82 -8.89 -0.29
C LEU A 52 1.99 -7.40 0.00
N HIS A 53 2.12 -7.01 1.27
CA HIS A 53 2.43 -5.63 1.65
C HIS A 53 3.76 -5.15 1.02
N LYS A 54 4.81 -5.97 1.05
CA LYS A 54 6.08 -5.66 0.35
C LYS A 54 5.88 -5.47 -1.14
N TYR A 55 5.10 -6.35 -1.78
CA TYR A 55 4.87 -6.27 -3.22
C TYR A 55 4.09 -5.02 -3.61
N THR A 56 2.98 -4.73 -2.93
CA THR A 56 2.15 -3.56 -3.24
C THR A 56 2.89 -2.25 -2.93
N TRP A 57 3.72 -2.23 -1.88
CA TRP A 57 4.62 -1.12 -1.59
C TRP A 57 5.57 -0.82 -2.75
N ARG A 58 6.18 -1.85 -3.37
CA ARG A 58 7.05 -1.68 -4.55
C ARG A 58 6.30 -1.17 -5.77
N GLN A 59 5.03 -1.55 -5.92
CA GLN A 59 4.18 -1.08 -7.02
C GLN A 59 3.70 0.36 -6.84
N GLY A 60 3.95 0.98 -5.68
CA GLY A 60 3.59 2.38 -5.44
C GLY A 60 2.35 2.58 -4.57
N PHE A 61 1.74 1.53 -4.02
CA PHE A 61 0.68 1.63 -3.02
C PHE A 61 1.25 2.02 -1.64
N LYS A 62 1.95 3.15 -1.59
CA LYS A 62 2.68 3.65 -0.42
C LYS A 62 1.86 4.68 0.34
N ASN A 63 1.57 4.37 1.61
CA ASN A 63 0.97 5.30 2.56
C ASN A 63 1.85 5.36 3.80
N THR A 64 2.00 6.56 4.36
CA THR A 64 2.84 6.79 5.55
C THR A 64 2.41 5.96 6.75
N ASN A 65 1.11 5.70 6.90
CA ASN A 65 0.56 4.91 8.01
C ASN A 65 0.84 3.41 7.88
N LEU A 66 1.19 2.96 6.68
CA LEU A 66 1.69 1.61 6.40
C LEU A 66 3.20 1.58 6.16
N GLY A 67 3.86 2.72 6.33
CA GLY A 67 5.29 2.85 6.16
C GLY A 67 6.08 2.51 7.43
N PRO A 68 7.42 2.63 7.35
CA PRO A 68 8.32 2.52 8.49
C PRO A 68 7.95 3.48 9.63
N ASP A 69 7.73 2.94 10.83
CA ASP A 69 7.52 3.72 12.05
C ASP A 69 8.14 3.00 13.25
N LYS A 70 9.02 3.69 13.98
CA LYS A 70 9.70 3.17 15.18
C LYS A 70 8.73 2.71 16.27
N TYR A 71 7.56 3.33 16.38
CA TYR A 71 6.57 3.04 17.41
C TYR A 71 5.27 2.46 16.86
N GLY A 72 5.07 2.54 15.55
CA GLY A 72 3.90 2.01 14.86
C GLY A 72 3.92 0.50 14.65
N MET A 73 3.09 0.05 13.72
CA MET A 73 2.92 -1.37 13.37
C MET A 73 4.14 -1.93 12.63
N PHE A 74 4.71 -1.19 11.69
CA PHE A 74 5.81 -1.65 10.85
C PHE A 74 7.12 -1.01 11.31
N ARG A 75 7.78 -1.65 12.27
CA ARG A 75 9.01 -1.16 12.92
C ARG A 75 10.29 -1.52 12.16
N ALA A 76 10.18 -1.64 10.84
CA ALA A 76 11.31 -1.87 9.96
C ALA A 76 11.89 -0.54 9.47
N LYS A 77 13.15 -0.55 9.04
CA LYS A 77 13.75 0.63 8.36
C LYS A 77 13.18 0.85 6.96
N ASP A 78 12.78 -0.23 6.30
CA ASP A 78 12.17 -0.23 4.98
C ASP A 78 11.19 -1.40 4.87
N ILE A 79 9.95 -1.11 4.44
CA ILE A 79 8.91 -2.11 4.21
C ILE A 79 9.40 -3.20 3.27
N ASN A 80 10.22 -2.89 2.27
CA ASN A 80 10.73 -3.90 1.31
C ASN A 80 11.49 -5.05 1.96
N PHE A 81 12.09 -4.80 3.12
CA PHE A 81 12.99 -5.70 3.82
C PHE A 81 12.50 -6.06 5.23
N MET A 82 11.28 -5.66 5.60
CA MET A 82 10.72 -5.95 6.93
C MET A 82 10.68 -7.46 7.22
N THR A 83 10.98 -7.85 8.44
CA THR A 83 10.92 -9.24 8.92
C THR A 83 9.69 -9.48 9.79
N THR A 84 9.38 -10.74 10.11
CA THR A 84 8.25 -11.13 10.97
C THR A 84 8.31 -10.47 12.35
N ASN A 85 9.52 -10.31 12.90
CA ASN A 85 9.78 -9.64 14.18
C ASN A 85 9.67 -8.11 14.14
N GLU A 86 9.52 -7.50 12.97
CA GLU A 86 9.40 -6.05 12.81
C GLU A 86 7.97 -5.61 12.50
N VAL A 87 7.02 -6.55 12.41
CA VAL A 87 5.61 -6.26 12.13
C VAL A 87 4.76 -6.58 13.34
N TYR A 88 4.37 -5.54 14.06
CA TYR A 88 3.54 -5.59 15.27
C TYR A 88 2.08 -5.34 14.91
N ILE A 89 1.21 -6.29 15.23
CA ILE A 89 -0.22 -6.22 14.92
C ILE A 89 -1.01 -6.60 16.18
N GLY A 90 -2.12 -5.91 16.41
CA GLY A 90 -2.98 -6.09 17.57
C GLY A 90 -3.36 -4.76 18.19
N GLY A 91 -3.71 -4.76 19.48
CA GLY A 91 -4.15 -3.55 20.18
C GLY A 91 -5.58 -3.13 19.83
N PHE A 92 -6.32 -3.98 19.14
CA PHE A 92 -7.75 -3.86 18.85
C PHE A 92 -8.49 -5.05 19.46
N ASN A 93 -9.76 -4.85 19.81
CA ASN A 93 -10.61 -5.87 20.44
C ASN A 93 -10.00 -6.50 21.70
N GLY A 94 -9.18 -5.74 22.45
CA GLY A 94 -8.50 -6.25 23.65
C GLY A 94 -7.35 -7.22 23.39
N LEU A 95 -6.98 -7.47 22.12
CA LEU A 95 -5.86 -8.34 21.78
C LEU A 95 -4.51 -7.67 22.05
N ASN A 96 -3.55 -8.47 22.50
CA ASN A 96 -2.17 -8.04 22.68
C ASN A 96 -1.58 -7.54 21.37
N ILE A 97 -0.60 -6.63 21.46
CA ILE A 97 0.22 -6.24 20.32
C ILE A 97 1.40 -7.21 20.29
N LEU A 98 1.40 -8.11 19.31
CA LEU A 98 2.46 -9.10 19.10
C LEU A 98 3.05 -8.94 17.69
N THR A 99 4.28 -9.42 17.52
CA THR A 99 4.90 -9.57 16.21
C THR A 99 4.20 -10.65 15.39
N ILE A 100 4.43 -10.66 14.06
CA ILE A 100 3.95 -11.77 13.22
C ILE A 100 4.52 -13.09 13.72
N GLU A 101 5.78 -13.13 14.15
CA GLU A 101 6.43 -14.34 14.65
C GLU A 101 5.71 -14.91 15.88
N GLU A 102 5.45 -14.06 16.88
CA GLU A 102 4.70 -14.43 18.09
C GLU A 102 3.26 -14.86 17.77
N TRP A 103 2.57 -14.17 16.85
CA TRP A 103 1.24 -14.58 16.41
C TRP A 103 1.23 -15.95 15.71
N GLU A 104 2.30 -16.26 14.97
CA GLU A 104 2.43 -17.54 14.29
C GLU A 104 2.70 -18.69 15.29
N GLU A 105 3.24 -18.41 16.48
CA GLU A 105 3.40 -19.37 17.58
C GLU A 105 2.09 -19.65 18.32
N CYS A 106 1.18 -18.68 18.42
CA CYS A 106 -0.07 -18.78 19.17
C CYS A 106 -1.35 -18.91 18.31
N LYS A 107 -1.22 -19.43 17.07
CA LYS A 107 -2.32 -19.52 16.08
C LYS A 107 -3.61 -20.19 16.57
N GLU A 108 -3.46 -21.17 17.45
CA GLU A 108 -4.56 -21.99 17.98
C GLU A 108 -5.23 -21.35 19.20
N GLU A 109 -4.75 -20.20 19.68
CA GLU A 109 -5.38 -19.49 20.79
C GLU A 109 -6.77 -19.01 20.40
N LEU A 110 -7.77 -19.52 21.12
CA LEU A 110 -9.16 -19.16 20.93
C LEU A 110 -9.43 -17.75 21.44
N TYR A 111 -10.10 -16.96 20.60
CA TYR A 111 -10.73 -15.71 21.03
C TYR A 111 -12.10 -15.99 21.65
N ASP A 112 -12.87 -16.87 21.01
CA ASP A 112 -14.14 -17.42 21.48
C ASP A 112 -14.31 -18.87 21.00
N SER A 113 -15.52 -19.43 21.10
CA SER A 113 -15.81 -20.81 20.68
C SER A 113 -15.78 -21.05 19.17
N GLU A 114 -15.75 -20.00 18.35
CA GLU A 114 -15.90 -20.08 16.89
C GLU A 114 -14.63 -19.65 16.14
N GLN A 115 -13.76 -18.83 16.75
CA GLN A 115 -12.61 -18.27 16.05
C GLN A 115 -11.37 -18.08 16.93
N THR A 116 -10.20 -18.08 16.29
CA THR A 116 -8.91 -17.85 16.96
C THR A 116 -8.55 -16.37 16.96
N CYS A 117 -7.76 -15.94 17.95
CA CYS A 117 -7.15 -14.61 17.98
C CYS A 117 -6.41 -14.34 16.66
N TYR A 118 -5.70 -15.35 16.15
CA TYR A 118 -4.98 -15.25 14.88
C TYR A 118 -5.89 -14.94 13.69
N SER A 119 -7.07 -15.57 13.60
CA SER A 119 -8.02 -15.30 12.51
C SER A 119 -8.50 -13.84 12.50
N PHE A 120 -8.71 -13.24 13.68
CA PHE A 120 -9.01 -11.81 13.81
C PHE A 120 -7.86 -10.94 13.33
N ILE A 121 -6.64 -11.21 13.81
CA ILE A 121 -5.45 -10.44 13.45
C ILE A 121 -5.19 -10.52 11.94
N LEU A 122 -5.33 -11.71 11.35
CA LEU A 122 -5.22 -11.91 9.90
C LEU A 122 -6.26 -11.10 9.13
N SER A 123 -7.53 -11.17 9.54
CA SER A 123 -8.61 -10.40 8.92
C SER A 123 -8.34 -8.90 8.99
N SER A 124 -7.96 -8.39 10.17
CA SER A 124 -7.64 -6.98 10.35
C SER A 124 -6.45 -6.54 9.50
N TYR A 125 -5.40 -7.34 9.40
CA TYR A 125 -4.25 -6.97 8.55
C TYR A 125 -4.66 -6.90 7.07
N LYS A 126 -5.46 -7.86 6.57
CA LYS A 126 -6.01 -7.80 5.21
C LYS A 126 -6.82 -6.52 4.98
N GLU A 127 -7.70 -6.16 5.90
CA GLU A 127 -8.56 -5.00 5.75
C GLU A 127 -7.76 -3.69 5.73
N ILE A 128 -6.72 -3.55 6.55
CA ILE A 128 -5.84 -2.38 6.51
C ILE A 128 -5.13 -2.29 5.14
N LEU A 129 -4.62 -3.41 4.61
CA LEU A 129 -3.96 -3.42 3.29
C LEU A 129 -4.94 -3.07 2.16
N LYS A 130 -6.16 -3.62 2.18
CA LYS A 130 -7.20 -3.30 1.20
C LYS A 130 -7.62 -1.84 1.27
N ALA A 131 -7.87 -1.32 2.48
CA ALA A 131 -8.25 0.08 2.70
C ALA A 131 -7.19 1.04 2.14
N ASN A 132 -5.90 0.72 2.35
CA ASN A 132 -4.81 1.49 1.76
C ASN A 132 -4.82 1.48 0.23
N ILE A 133 -4.97 0.30 -0.38
CA ILE A 133 -5.02 0.17 -1.84
C ILE A 133 -6.19 0.98 -2.40
N MET A 134 -7.36 0.92 -1.76
CA MET A 134 -8.55 1.67 -2.16
C MET A 134 -8.30 3.18 -2.06
N ASP A 135 -7.83 3.69 -0.92
CA ASP A 135 -7.55 5.12 -0.72
C ASP A 135 -6.56 5.68 -1.76
N ILE A 136 -5.47 4.96 -2.03
CA ILE A 136 -4.50 5.36 -3.04
C ILE A 136 -5.10 5.31 -4.45
N THR A 137 -5.88 4.28 -4.74
CA THR A 137 -6.52 4.12 -6.06
C THR A 137 -7.54 5.22 -6.32
N ASP A 138 -8.35 5.60 -5.33
CA ASP A 138 -9.35 6.65 -5.48
C ASP A 138 -8.68 8.00 -5.76
N LYS A 139 -7.56 8.29 -5.11
CA LYS A 139 -6.71 9.46 -5.43
C LYS A 139 -6.13 9.36 -6.85
N ALA A 140 -5.65 8.19 -7.25
CA ALA A 140 -5.09 7.95 -8.58
C ALA A 140 -6.14 8.13 -9.69
N LYS A 141 -7.39 7.67 -9.47
CA LYS A 141 -8.51 7.87 -10.40
C LYS A 141 -8.78 9.35 -10.65
N ILE A 142 -8.83 10.16 -9.59
CA ILE A 142 -9.03 11.62 -9.70
C ILE A 142 -7.90 12.26 -10.52
N LEU A 143 -6.64 11.91 -10.25
CA LEU A 143 -5.50 12.44 -10.99
C LEU A 143 -5.52 12.00 -12.47
N VAL A 144 -5.84 10.73 -12.73
CA VAL A 144 -6.01 10.21 -14.09
C VAL A 144 -7.05 11.05 -14.82
N GLU A 145 -8.25 11.25 -14.27
CA GLU A 145 -9.28 12.07 -14.89
C GLU A 145 -8.81 13.50 -15.21
N GLN A 146 -8.09 14.13 -14.29
CA GLN A 146 -7.51 15.46 -14.50
C GLN A 146 -6.48 15.47 -15.64
N TYR A 147 -5.59 14.48 -15.70
CA TYR A 147 -4.62 14.38 -16.81
C TYR A 147 -5.32 14.17 -18.15
N GLN A 148 -6.38 13.36 -18.17
CA GLN A 148 -7.18 13.12 -19.37
C GLN A 148 -7.88 14.39 -19.86
N GLN A 149 -8.45 15.20 -18.96
CA GLN A 149 -9.07 16.49 -19.30
C GLN A 149 -8.07 17.51 -19.85
N ASN A 150 -6.82 17.45 -19.39
CA ASN A 150 -5.73 18.33 -19.84
C ASN A 150 -4.95 17.78 -21.05
N ASN A 151 -5.44 16.74 -21.72
CA ASN A 151 -4.83 16.12 -22.90
C ASN A 151 -3.40 15.57 -22.69
N TYR A 152 -3.07 15.10 -21.49
CA TYR A 152 -1.81 14.38 -21.24
C TYR A 152 -1.87 12.89 -21.65
N LYS A 153 -2.98 12.43 -22.26
CA LYS A 153 -3.05 11.12 -22.92
C LYS A 153 -2.08 11.10 -24.11
N LEU A 154 -1.10 10.20 -24.07
CA LEU A 154 -0.32 9.81 -25.25
C LEU A 154 -1.01 8.65 -25.97
#